data_AF-A0A0P7UBR7-F1
#
_entry.id   AF-A0A0P7UBR7-F1
#
_cell.length_a   1.000
_cell.length_b   1.000
_cell.length_c   1.000
_cell.angle_alpha   90.00
_cell.angle_beta   90.00
_cell.angle_gamma   90.00
#
_symmetry.space_group_name_H-M   'P 1'
#
loop_
_entity.id
_entity.type
_entity.pdbx_description
1 polymer ?
#
loop_
_entity_poly.entity_id
_entity_poly.type
_entity_poly.pdbx_seq_one_letter_code
_entity_poly.pdbx_strand_id
1 'polypeptide(L)'
;MDGVQTKPIPQMDANHTEPPFGQWCRCPQRVPSSLLVTYDQDRCREQIAITATRSESPPAAEETASLVRDAGTNTDPVGCCARIREVCPCPPRGLLASLVTKVTMAAVLFGVVWSITEKECLPGGSLFGLVVLFLSAMVGGKLVALIRLPTLPPFPPLLGMLLAGVLLRNVPVVTDAVFVEPRWSAALRNVALAVILTRAGLGLDASALKKLKAVCVRVAVGPCTVEASTVAVASHFLMGLPWIWGFILGFVLGAVSPAVVVPSMLHLQKEGYGVEQGVPTLLMAAGSFDDILAITGFTTCVGVAFATGSTWYNVLRGVLEVAGGIALGVILGFFIRFFPSKDQ
;
A
#
# COMPACT_ATOMS: atom_id res chain seq x y z
N MET A 1 17.36 48.49 36.62
CA MET A 1 16.53 49.28 35.68
C MET A 1 17.04 48.96 34.30
N ASP A 2 16.32 48.04 33.70
CA ASP A 2 16.70 47.24 32.54
C ASP A 2 16.59 48.06 31.26
N GLY A 3 17.70 48.18 30.54
CA GLY A 3 17.75 48.80 29.21
C GLY A 3 17.31 47.81 28.15
N VAL A 4 16.02 47.81 27.85
CA VAL A 4 15.39 47.08 26.74
C VAL A 4 15.97 47.56 25.42
N GLN A 5 16.67 46.69 24.70
CA GLN A 5 17.16 46.94 23.35
C GLN A 5 16.10 46.43 22.36
N THR A 6 15.26 47.34 21.85
CA THR A 6 14.29 47.06 20.79
C THR A 6 15.02 46.91 19.44
N LYS A 7 14.96 45.71 18.87
CA LYS A 7 15.45 45.42 17.51
C LYS A 7 14.33 45.76 16.51
N PRO A 8 14.62 46.46 15.40
CA PRO A 8 13.59 46.81 14.41
C PRO A 8 13.05 45.57 13.67
N ILE A 9 11.74 45.58 13.46
CA ILE A 9 10.96 44.63 12.66
C ILE A 9 11.39 44.77 11.18
N PRO A 10 11.78 43.69 10.47
CA PRO A 10 11.95 43.78 9.02
C PRO A 10 10.57 43.98 8.38
N GLN A 11 10.45 45.05 7.58
CA GLN A 11 9.26 45.28 6.76
C GLN A 11 9.02 44.09 5.83
N MET A 12 7.75 43.70 5.75
CA MET A 12 7.20 42.72 4.82
C MET A 12 7.27 43.31 3.41
N ASP A 13 8.24 42.85 2.61
CA ASP A 13 8.20 43.06 1.17
C ASP A 13 7.07 42.19 0.58
N ALA A 14 6.00 42.86 0.18
CA ALA A 14 4.90 42.29 -0.58
C ALA A 14 5.32 42.07 -2.04
N ASN A 15 6.17 41.07 -2.29
CA ASN A 15 6.38 40.56 -3.64
C ASN A 15 6.87 39.09 -3.62
N HIS A 16 6.02 38.19 -3.14
CA HIS A 16 6.16 36.76 -3.39
C HIS A 16 5.14 36.35 -4.45
N THR A 17 5.60 36.31 -5.70
CA THR A 17 5.04 35.42 -6.72
C THR A 17 5.09 33.99 -6.20
N GLU A 18 3.92 33.35 -6.09
CA GLU A 18 3.80 31.93 -5.80
C GLU A 18 4.64 31.09 -6.78
N PRO A 19 5.39 30.08 -6.31
CA PRO A 19 5.97 29.12 -7.24
C PRO A 19 4.85 28.25 -7.80
N PRO A 20 4.88 27.90 -9.10
CA PRO A 20 3.89 27.00 -9.67
C PRO A 20 3.97 25.61 -9.00
N PHE A 21 2.83 24.92 -8.98
CA PHE A 21 2.49 23.63 -8.33
C PHE A 21 3.45 22.42 -8.55
N GLY A 22 4.63 22.60 -9.16
CA GLY A 22 5.57 21.53 -9.53
C GLY A 22 6.87 21.44 -8.73
N GLN A 23 7.11 22.29 -7.71
CA GLN A 23 8.41 22.33 -7.00
C GLN A 23 8.52 21.45 -5.74
N TRP A 24 7.49 20.68 -5.39
CA TRP A 24 7.57 19.69 -4.29
C TRP A 24 8.37 18.42 -4.66
N CYS A 25 8.89 18.33 -5.89
CA CYS A 25 9.66 17.19 -6.38
C CYS A 25 11.13 17.58 -6.65
N ARG A 26 11.95 17.70 -5.61
CA ARG A 26 13.39 17.36 -5.63
C ARG A 26 14.02 17.51 -4.24
N CYS A 27 14.52 16.41 -3.68
CA CYS A 27 15.56 16.51 -2.63
C CYS A 27 16.78 17.20 -3.25
N PRO A 28 17.47 18.11 -2.53
CA PRO A 28 18.81 18.54 -2.92
C PRO A 28 19.76 17.37 -2.64
N GLN A 29 20.05 16.55 -3.66
CA GLN A 29 21.17 15.61 -3.61
C GLN A 29 22.46 16.43 -3.43
N ARG A 30 22.98 16.46 -2.20
CA ARG A 30 24.32 16.94 -1.91
C ARG A 30 25.30 15.83 -2.30
N VAL A 31 25.58 15.71 -3.60
CA VAL A 31 26.57 14.77 -4.14
C VAL A 31 27.97 15.35 -3.88
N PRO A 32 28.91 14.62 -3.25
CA PRO A 32 30.30 15.07 -3.17
C PRO A 32 30.91 15.15 -4.58
N SER A 33 31.76 16.15 -4.81
CA SER A 33 32.19 16.70 -6.11
C SER A 33 33.05 15.80 -7.02
N SER A 34 32.74 14.51 -7.18
CA SER A 34 33.54 13.59 -8.03
C SER A 34 32.75 12.68 -8.98
N LEU A 35 31.46 12.94 -9.25
CA LEU A 35 30.72 12.22 -10.29
C LEU A 35 30.16 13.18 -11.36
N LEU A 36 30.71 13.09 -12.57
CA LEU A 36 30.12 13.65 -13.79
C LEU A 36 29.15 12.61 -14.38
N VAL A 37 27.86 12.95 -14.42
CA VAL A 37 26.83 12.16 -15.10
C VAL A 37 26.43 12.91 -16.38
N THR A 38 26.81 12.38 -17.54
CA THR A 38 26.29 12.85 -18.83
C THR A 38 24.98 12.14 -19.14
N TYR A 39 23.94 12.90 -19.49
CA TYR A 39 22.60 12.40 -19.80
C TYR A 39 22.46 12.21 -21.32
N ASP A 40 22.15 10.99 -21.79
CA ASP A 40 21.83 10.70 -23.18
C ASP A 40 20.34 10.29 -23.28
N GLN A 41 19.59 10.97 -24.15
CA GLN A 41 18.13 11.11 -24.07
C GLN A 41 17.34 10.07 -24.89
N ASP A 42 17.93 8.92 -25.25
CA ASP A 42 17.24 7.95 -26.14
C ASP A 42 17.25 6.47 -25.71
N ARG A 43 17.76 6.09 -24.52
CA ARG A 43 17.64 4.69 -24.03
C ARG A 43 17.49 4.58 -22.51
N CYS A 44 16.30 4.18 -22.04
CA CYS A 44 16.08 3.73 -20.66
C CYS A 44 16.81 2.40 -20.38
N ARG A 45 18.08 2.46 -19.96
CA ARG A 45 18.74 1.38 -19.20
C ARG A 45 19.88 1.98 -18.38
N GLU A 46 19.75 1.98 -17.05
CA GLU A 46 20.85 2.35 -16.15
C GLU A 46 22.02 1.35 -16.29
N GLN A 47 23.22 1.86 -16.55
CA GLN A 47 24.47 1.13 -16.33
C GLN A 47 25.33 1.94 -15.37
N ILE A 48 25.48 1.42 -14.15
CA ILE A 48 26.42 1.91 -13.15
C ILE A 48 27.77 1.24 -13.44
N ALA A 49 28.76 2.01 -13.89
CA ALA A 49 30.14 1.55 -14.01
C ALA A 49 30.89 1.89 -12.71
N ILE A 50 31.32 0.87 -11.96
CA ILE A 50 32.16 1.02 -10.77
C ILE A 50 33.59 0.67 -11.15
N THR A 51 34.49 1.65 -11.18
CA THR A 51 35.94 1.44 -11.25
C THR A 51 36.49 1.31 -9.84
N ALA A 52 36.92 0.12 -9.45
CA ALA A 52 37.52 -0.14 -8.14
C ALA A 52 39.05 -0.07 -8.22
N THR A 53 39.66 0.81 -7.43
CA THR A 53 41.11 0.81 -7.18
C THR A 53 41.41 -0.10 -5.98
N ARG A 54 42.33 -1.05 -6.15
CA ARG A 54 42.69 -2.13 -5.24
C ARG A 54 43.81 -1.72 -4.27
N SER A 55 43.74 -2.15 -3.01
CA SER A 55 44.89 -2.31 -2.10
C SER A 55 44.73 -3.62 -1.30
N GLU A 56 45.85 -4.31 -1.12
CA GLU A 56 46.15 -5.68 -0.65
C GLU A 56 45.75 -5.97 0.82
N SER A 57 45.61 -7.19 1.40
CA SER A 57 45.45 -8.63 1.08
C SER A 57 45.28 -9.39 2.45
N PRO A 58 45.23 -10.75 2.62
CA PRO A 58 44.06 -11.55 3.05
C PRO A 58 44.36 -12.49 4.28
N PRO A 59 43.78 -13.71 4.54
CA PRO A 59 42.56 -14.40 4.04
C PRO A 59 41.69 -15.14 5.13
N ALA A 60 40.44 -15.49 4.78
CA ALA A 60 39.83 -16.79 5.16
C ALA A 60 38.66 -17.15 4.21
N ALA A 61 38.81 -18.28 3.52
CA ALA A 61 37.88 -19.22 2.87
C ALA A 61 36.35 -18.91 2.86
N GLU A 62 35.54 -19.21 1.84
CA GLU A 62 35.60 -20.28 0.84
C GLU A 62 34.62 -19.99 -0.35
N GLU A 63 35.07 -20.35 -1.55
CA GLU A 63 34.36 -20.66 -2.82
C GLU A 63 33.39 -19.69 -3.50
N THR A 64 33.99 -18.78 -4.28
CA THR A 64 33.53 -18.34 -5.60
C THR A 64 34.09 -19.26 -6.70
N ALA A 65 33.22 -20.00 -7.37
CA ALA A 65 33.58 -20.77 -8.57
C ALA A 65 32.75 -20.31 -9.79
N SER A 66 33.44 -20.23 -10.94
CA SER A 66 32.95 -20.06 -12.31
C SER A 66 32.79 -18.64 -12.90
N LEU A 67 33.90 -17.90 -12.96
CA LEU A 67 34.20 -17.04 -14.11
C LEU A 67 35.64 -17.32 -14.56
N VAL A 68 35.79 -18.06 -15.67
CA VAL A 68 36.91 -18.10 -16.65
C VAL A 68 36.96 -19.50 -17.29
N ARG A 69 36.51 -19.58 -18.54
CA ARG A 69 36.79 -20.56 -19.63
C ARG A 69 35.69 -20.37 -20.68
N ASP A 70 35.90 -20.18 -21.97
CA ASP A 70 37.09 -20.23 -22.82
C ASP A 70 36.83 -19.33 -24.03
N ALA A 71 37.90 -18.70 -24.53
CA ALA A 71 37.97 -18.17 -25.88
C ALA A 71 38.30 -19.32 -26.85
N GLY A 72 37.48 -19.48 -27.89
CA GLY A 72 37.83 -20.09 -29.17
C GLY A 72 38.16 -21.58 -29.21
N THR A 73 37.34 -22.36 -29.92
CA THR A 73 37.81 -23.34 -30.90
C THR A 73 36.65 -23.73 -31.82
N ASN A 74 36.84 -23.51 -33.12
CA ASN A 74 36.01 -24.06 -34.19
C ASN A 74 36.22 -25.57 -34.23
N THR A 75 35.15 -26.34 -34.05
CA THR A 75 34.98 -27.68 -34.63
C THR A 75 33.50 -28.05 -34.55
N ASP A 76 32.81 -28.07 -35.70
CA ASP A 76 31.57 -28.83 -35.83
C ASP A 76 31.90 -30.33 -35.73
N PRO A 77 31.06 -31.12 -35.04
CA PRO A 77 30.33 -32.14 -35.81
C PRO A 77 28.86 -32.36 -35.38
N VAL A 78 28.03 -32.58 -36.41
CA VAL A 78 26.89 -33.51 -36.47
C VAL A 78 25.66 -33.22 -35.58
N GLY A 79 24.77 -32.38 -36.13
CA GLY A 79 23.44 -32.82 -36.60
C GLY A 79 22.55 -33.68 -35.67
N CYS A 80 21.92 -33.06 -34.66
CA CYS A 80 20.51 -33.32 -34.27
C CYS A 80 20.05 -32.39 -33.13
N CYS A 81 20.98 -31.92 -32.28
CA CYS A 81 20.65 -31.11 -31.10
C CYS A 81 20.52 -29.59 -31.37
N ALA A 82 20.95 -29.08 -32.52
CA ALA A 82 20.88 -27.65 -32.82
C ALA A 82 19.44 -27.17 -33.13
N ARG A 83 18.63 -28.03 -33.75
CA ARG A 83 17.29 -27.65 -34.24
C ARG A 83 16.24 -27.51 -33.13
N ILE A 84 16.42 -28.22 -32.02
CA ILE A 84 15.53 -28.11 -30.84
C ILE A 84 15.84 -26.83 -30.05
N ARG A 85 17.07 -26.32 -30.12
CA ARG A 85 17.52 -25.09 -29.44
C ARG A 85 17.02 -23.81 -30.11
N GLU A 86 16.70 -23.86 -31.41
CA GLU A 86 16.10 -22.74 -32.15
C GLU A 86 14.58 -22.65 -32.01
N VAL A 87 13.89 -23.78 -31.80
CA VAL A 87 12.43 -23.82 -31.63
C VAL A 87 11.99 -23.38 -30.23
N CYS A 88 12.88 -23.47 -29.23
CA CYS A 88 12.59 -23.02 -27.87
C CYS A 88 13.82 -22.39 -27.21
N PRO A 89 14.03 -21.06 -27.32
CA PRO A 89 15.05 -20.39 -26.53
C PRO A 89 14.64 -20.44 -25.05
N CYS A 90 15.23 -21.37 -24.30
CA CYS A 90 15.12 -21.42 -22.84
C CYS A 90 16.13 -20.44 -22.20
N PRO A 91 15.73 -19.59 -21.24
CA PRO A 91 14.36 -19.34 -20.78
C PRO A 91 13.63 -18.39 -21.73
N PRO A 92 12.30 -18.51 -21.87
CA PRO A 92 11.52 -17.48 -22.55
C PRO A 92 11.81 -16.14 -21.85
N ARG A 93 12.24 -15.13 -22.61
CA ARG A 93 12.54 -13.80 -22.08
C ARG A 93 11.37 -12.88 -22.39
N GLY A 94 10.93 -12.12 -21.40
CA GLY A 94 9.92 -11.08 -21.57
C GLY A 94 8.57 -11.36 -20.90
N LEU A 95 7.55 -10.63 -21.35
CA LEU A 95 6.23 -10.58 -20.71
C LEU A 95 5.51 -11.93 -20.75
N LEU A 96 5.63 -12.66 -21.86
CA LEU A 96 5.03 -13.97 -22.10
C LEU A 96 5.56 -15.02 -21.12
N ALA A 97 6.87 -15.03 -20.89
CA ALA A 97 7.51 -15.88 -19.89
C ALA A 97 6.99 -15.60 -18.48
N SER A 98 6.96 -14.32 -18.09
CA SER A 98 6.47 -13.92 -16.77
C SER A 98 4.99 -14.26 -16.58
N LEU A 99 4.18 -14.14 -17.63
CA LEU A 99 2.78 -14.52 -17.61
C LEU A 99 2.63 -16.04 -17.43
N VAL A 100 3.33 -16.83 -18.25
CA VAL A 100 3.32 -18.30 -18.16
C VAL A 100 3.76 -18.75 -16.79
N THR A 101 4.87 -18.25 -16.25
CA THR A 101 5.33 -18.61 -14.89
C THR A 101 4.29 -18.29 -13.81
N LYS A 102 3.63 -17.13 -13.88
CA LYS A 102 2.57 -16.77 -12.91
C LYS A 102 1.34 -17.68 -13.02
N VAL A 103 0.91 -18.00 -14.24
CA VAL A 103 -0.22 -18.90 -14.49
C VAL A 103 0.11 -20.30 -14.01
N THR A 104 1.30 -20.82 -14.33
CA THR A 104 1.74 -22.13 -13.85
C THR A 104 1.83 -22.17 -12.33
N MET A 105 2.36 -21.12 -11.69
CA MET A 105 2.44 -21.06 -10.23
C MET A 105 1.05 -21.03 -9.58
N ALA A 106 0.10 -20.28 -10.16
CA ALA A 106 -1.29 -20.25 -9.70
C ALA A 106 -1.99 -21.61 -9.89
N ALA A 107 -1.74 -22.28 -11.02
CA ALA A 107 -2.30 -23.60 -11.30
C ALA A 107 -1.76 -24.67 -10.33
N VAL A 108 -0.46 -24.62 -10.01
CA VAL A 108 0.14 -25.53 -9.01
C VAL A 108 -0.45 -25.27 -7.62
N LEU A 109 -0.55 -24.01 -7.20
CA LEU A 109 -1.20 -23.65 -5.93
C LEU A 109 -2.64 -24.15 -5.87
N PHE A 110 -3.40 -23.96 -6.94
CA PHE A 110 -4.77 -24.45 -7.02
C PHE A 110 -4.84 -25.99 -6.97
N GLY A 111 -3.95 -26.68 -7.68
CA GLY A 111 -3.87 -28.14 -7.67
C GLY A 111 -3.53 -28.70 -6.28
N VAL A 112 -2.66 -28.03 -5.53
CA VAL A 112 -2.35 -28.41 -4.14
C VAL A 112 -3.57 -28.24 -3.23
N VAL A 113 -4.27 -27.11 -3.33
CA VAL A 113 -5.49 -26.86 -2.53
C VAL A 113 -6.60 -27.84 -2.92
N TRP A 114 -6.77 -28.11 -4.22
CA TRP A 114 -7.70 -29.11 -4.75
C TRP A 114 -7.44 -30.49 -4.18
N SER A 115 -6.16 -30.91 -4.16
CA SER A 115 -5.74 -32.21 -3.65
C SER A 115 -6.04 -32.40 -2.16
N ILE A 116 -6.23 -31.32 -1.40
CA ILE A 116 -6.47 -31.36 0.05
C ILE A 116 -7.96 -31.21 0.37
N THR A 117 -8.71 -30.41 -0.38
CA THR A 117 -10.08 -29.99 -0.03
C THR A 117 -11.10 -30.33 -1.11
N GLU A 118 -10.94 -31.48 -1.77
CA GLU A 118 -11.69 -31.97 -2.96
C GLU A 118 -13.15 -31.49 -3.10
N LYS A 119 -13.94 -31.46 -2.01
CA LYS A 119 -15.37 -31.07 -2.03
C LYS A 119 -15.62 -29.55 -2.07
N GLU A 120 -14.75 -28.74 -1.47
CA GLU A 120 -14.89 -27.27 -1.41
C GLU A 120 -14.31 -26.55 -2.65
N CYS A 121 -13.61 -27.29 -3.51
CA CYS A 121 -13.01 -26.77 -4.74
C CYS A 121 -13.91 -26.95 -5.97
N LEU A 122 -14.99 -27.71 -5.86
CA LEU A 122 -16.01 -27.83 -6.91
C LEU A 122 -16.73 -26.49 -7.15
N PRO A 123 -17.28 -26.24 -8.36
CA PRO A 123 -18.10 -25.07 -8.62
C PRO A 123 -19.29 -25.04 -7.65
N GLY A 124 -19.47 -23.90 -6.97
CA GLY A 124 -20.37 -23.73 -5.83
C GLY A 124 -19.70 -23.80 -4.44
N GLY A 125 -18.45 -24.27 -4.37
CA GLY A 125 -17.64 -24.29 -3.15
C GLY A 125 -16.98 -22.94 -2.85
N SER A 126 -16.73 -22.69 -1.57
CA SER A 126 -16.20 -21.40 -1.08
C SER A 126 -14.78 -21.11 -1.59
N LEU A 127 -13.94 -22.15 -1.68
CA LEU A 127 -12.55 -22.03 -2.14
C LEU A 127 -12.46 -21.81 -3.65
N PHE A 128 -13.32 -22.47 -4.43
CA PHE A 128 -13.44 -22.21 -5.86
C PHE A 128 -13.79 -20.74 -6.12
N GLY A 129 -14.80 -20.23 -5.41
CA GLY A 129 -15.21 -18.83 -5.50
C GLY A 129 -14.07 -17.86 -5.19
N LEU A 130 -13.29 -18.15 -4.15
CA LEU A 130 -12.13 -17.35 -3.74
C LEU A 130 -11.02 -17.33 -4.78
N VAL A 131 -10.70 -18.47 -5.38
CA VAL A 131 -9.64 -18.57 -6.41
C VAL A 131 -10.07 -17.83 -7.67
N VAL A 132 -11.31 -18.03 -8.13
CA VAL A 132 -11.83 -17.33 -9.31
C VAL A 132 -11.88 -15.82 -9.07
N LEU A 133 -12.32 -15.39 -7.87
CA LEU A 133 -12.31 -13.98 -7.47
C LEU A 133 -10.89 -13.39 -7.46
N PHE A 134 -9.91 -14.12 -6.91
CA PHE A 134 -8.52 -13.67 -6.88
C PHE A 134 -7.92 -13.54 -8.28
N LEU A 135 -8.12 -14.55 -9.14
CA LEU A 135 -7.61 -14.54 -10.52
C LEU A 135 -8.27 -13.44 -11.34
N SER A 136 -9.59 -13.28 -11.25
CA SER A 136 -10.32 -12.24 -11.97
C SER A 136 -9.91 -10.84 -11.50
N ALA A 137 -9.68 -10.64 -10.19
CA ALA A 137 -9.18 -9.39 -9.65
C ALA A 137 -7.77 -9.07 -10.17
N MET A 138 -6.87 -10.06 -10.20
CA MET A 138 -5.51 -9.88 -10.74
C MET A 138 -5.51 -9.53 -12.22
N VAL A 139 -6.35 -10.20 -13.02
CA VAL A 139 -6.53 -9.91 -14.45
C VAL A 139 -7.15 -8.53 -14.64
N GLY A 140 -8.22 -8.20 -13.91
CA GLY A 140 -8.90 -6.90 -13.98
C GLY A 140 -7.96 -5.75 -13.62
N GLY A 141 -7.17 -5.89 -12.55
CA GLY A 141 -6.19 -4.90 -12.14
C GLY A 141 -5.07 -4.70 -13.17
N LYS A 142 -4.61 -5.79 -13.81
CA LYS A 142 -3.63 -5.69 -14.91
C LYS A 142 -4.23 -5.08 -16.17
N LEU A 143 -5.46 -5.44 -16.52
CA LEU A 143 -6.17 -4.91 -17.68
C LEU A 143 -6.34 -3.40 -17.57
N VAL A 144 -6.84 -2.91 -16.42
CA VAL A 144 -6.97 -1.46 -16.19
C VAL A 144 -5.62 -0.76 -16.16
N ALA A 145 -4.57 -1.39 -15.62
CA ALA A 145 -3.22 -0.82 -15.63
C ALA A 145 -2.60 -0.72 -17.05
N LEU A 146 -3.05 -1.54 -18.00
CA LEU A 146 -2.64 -1.49 -19.41
C LEU A 146 -3.36 -0.37 -20.19
N ILE A 147 -4.55 0.04 -19.76
CA ILE A 147 -5.28 1.15 -20.37
C ILE A 147 -4.56 2.45 -19.99
N ARG A 148 -3.67 2.91 -20.88
CA ARG A 148 -3.00 4.20 -20.77
C ARG A 148 -3.70 5.18 -21.70
N LEU A 149 -4.40 6.15 -21.11
CA LEU A 149 -4.94 7.27 -21.86
C LEU A 149 -3.86 8.36 -21.95
N PRO A 150 -3.59 8.93 -23.14
CA PRO A 150 -2.51 9.89 -23.34
C PRO A 150 -2.69 11.19 -22.55
N THR A 151 -3.92 11.50 -22.12
CA THR A 151 -4.28 12.77 -21.45
C THR A 151 -4.48 12.63 -19.94
N LEU A 152 -4.43 11.41 -19.37
CA LEU A 152 -4.77 11.15 -17.97
C LEU A 152 -3.67 10.34 -17.26
N PRO A 153 -3.47 10.54 -15.93
CA PRO A 153 -2.59 9.70 -15.15
C PRO A 153 -3.05 8.23 -15.20
N PRO A 154 -2.12 7.27 -15.04
CA PRO A 154 -2.45 5.86 -15.09
C PRO A 154 -3.49 5.51 -14.00
N PHE A 155 -4.54 4.78 -14.40
CA PHE A 155 -5.57 4.36 -13.45
C PHE A 155 -5.00 3.42 -12.39
N PRO A 156 -5.45 3.54 -11.14
CA PRO A 156 -5.01 2.65 -10.08
C PRO A 156 -5.50 1.22 -10.37
N PRO A 157 -4.63 0.19 -10.27
CA PRO A 157 -5.02 -1.21 -10.50
C PRO A 157 -6.20 -1.68 -9.64
N LEU A 158 -6.40 -1.06 -8.49
CA LEU A 158 -7.51 -1.34 -7.57
C LEU A 158 -8.88 -1.13 -8.22
N LEU A 159 -9.01 -0.15 -9.13
CA LEU A 159 -10.25 0.06 -9.88
C LEU A 159 -10.59 -1.18 -10.72
N GLY A 160 -9.60 -1.77 -11.39
CA GLY A 160 -9.78 -3.01 -12.15
C GLY A 160 -10.12 -4.21 -11.27
N MET A 161 -9.52 -4.30 -10.08
CA MET A 161 -9.86 -5.33 -9.10
C MET A 161 -11.30 -5.20 -8.60
N LEU A 162 -11.76 -3.97 -8.35
CA LEU A 162 -13.14 -3.68 -7.95
C LEU A 162 -14.13 -4.03 -9.06
N LEU A 163 -13.87 -3.58 -10.29
CA LEU A 163 -14.72 -3.86 -11.45
C LEU A 163 -14.83 -5.36 -11.71
N ALA A 164 -13.75 -6.13 -11.56
CA ALA A 164 -13.80 -7.59 -11.67
C ALA A 164 -14.77 -8.21 -10.65
N GLY A 165 -14.74 -7.77 -9.39
CA GLY A 165 -15.68 -8.21 -8.36
C GLY A 165 -17.13 -7.83 -8.68
N VAL A 166 -17.37 -6.62 -9.18
CA VAL A 166 -18.70 -6.16 -9.62
C VAL A 166 -19.20 -7.03 -10.77
N LEU A 167 -18.38 -7.31 -11.78
CA LEU A 167 -18.74 -8.16 -12.91
C LEU A 167 -19.07 -9.59 -12.47
N LEU A 168 -18.24 -10.19 -11.61
CA LEU A 168 -18.49 -11.54 -11.09
C LEU A 168 -19.82 -11.65 -10.35
N ARG A 169 -20.26 -10.58 -9.65
CA ARG A 169 -21.53 -10.59 -8.91
C ARG A 169 -22.76 -10.34 -9.80
N ASN A 170 -22.60 -9.61 -10.90
CA ASN A 170 -23.70 -9.19 -11.76
C ASN A 170 -23.96 -10.13 -12.95
N VAL A 171 -23.06 -11.07 -13.25
CA VAL A 171 -23.26 -12.08 -14.32
C VAL A 171 -23.87 -13.35 -13.72
N PRO A 172 -25.18 -13.63 -13.94
CA PRO A 172 -25.91 -14.67 -13.21
C PRO A 172 -25.33 -16.08 -13.40
N VAL A 173 -24.84 -16.39 -14.61
CA VAL A 173 -24.21 -17.69 -14.92
C VAL A 173 -22.93 -17.93 -14.11
N VAL A 174 -22.24 -16.86 -13.73
CA VAL A 174 -20.98 -16.93 -12.98
C VAL A 174 -21.24 -16.83 -11.47
N THR A 175 -22.27 -16.08 -11.05
CA THR A 175 -22.64 -15.93 -9.64
C THR A 175 -23.02 -17.25 -8.97
N ASP A 176 -23.73 -18.13 -9.67
CA ASP A 176 -24.13 -19.45 -9.12
C ASP A 176 -22.94 -20.40 -8.98
N ALA A 177 -21.91 -20.26 -9.83
CA ALA A 177 -20.69 -21.05 -9.78
C ALA A 177 -19.64 -20.47 -8.80
N VAL A 178 -19.60 -19.15 -8.62
CA VAL A 178 -18.63 -18.39 -7.83
C VAL A 178 -19.31 -17.87 -6.57
N PHE A 179 -19.58 -18.77 -5.64
CA PHE A 179 -20.11 -18.43 -4.32
C PHE A 179 -18.98 -18.32 -3.30
N VAL A 180 -18.91 -17.18 -2.60
CA VAL A 180 -18.00 -16.99 -1.47
C VAL A 180 -18.83 -16.79 -0.22
N GLU A 181 -18.68 -17.69 0.75
CA GLU A 181 -19.39 -17.58 2.01
C GLU A 181 -19.01 -16.28 2.74
N PRO A 182 -19.99 -15.53 3.29
CA PRO A 182 -19.71 -14.28 4.00
C PRO A 182 -18.71 -14.41 5.15
N ARG A 183 -18.68 -15.58 5.82
CA ARG A 183 -17.73 -15.88 6.91
C ARG A 183 -16.28 -15.83 6.44
N TRP A 184 -15.97 -16.49 5.34
CA TRP A 184 -14.64 -16.47 4.72
C TRP A 184 -14.26 -15.07 4.25
N SER A 185 -15.18 -14.37 3.57
CA SER A 185 -14.95 -12.99 3.14
C SER A 185 -14.65 -12.05 4.31
N ALA A 186 -15.41 -12.15 5.41
CA ALA A 186 -15.19 -11.32 6.60
C ALA A 186 -13.83 -11.62 7.26
N ALA A 187 -13.48 -12.90 7.42
CA ALA A 187 -12.20 -13.30 7.98
C ALA A 187 -11.01 -12.77 7.15
N LEU A 188 -11.06 -12.94 5.82
CA LEU A 188 -10.01 -12.47 4.92
C LEU A 188 -9.85 -10.95 4.92
N ARG A 189 -10.95 -10.20 4.96
CA ARG A 189 -10.91 -8.73 5.08
C ARG A 189 -10.22 -8.29 6.37
N ASN A 190 -10.55 -8.93 7.49
CA ASN A 190 -9.94 -8.62 8.79
C ASN A 190 -8.44 -8.94 8.81
N VAL A 191 -8.04 -10.10 8.29
CA VAL A 191 -6.62 -10.48 8.19
C VAL A 191 -5.86 -9.53 7.27
N ALA A 192 -6.43 -9.18 6.11
CA ALA A 192 -5.79 -8.25 5.18
C ALA A 192 -5.61 -6.84 5.79
N LEU A 193 -6.63 -6.30 6.45
CA LEU A 193 -6.56 -5.02 7.15
C LEU A 193 -5.50 -5.06 8.27
N ALA A 194 -5.46 -6.14 9.06
CA ALA A 194 -4.44 -6.31 10.08
C ALA A 194 -3.02 -6.29 9.49
N VAL A 195 -2.76 -7.07 8.43
CA VAL A 195 -1.44 -7.11 7.76
C VAL A 195 -1.05 -5.73 7.19
N ILE A 196 -1.99 -5.03 6.55
CA ILE A 196 -1.74 -3.69 5.97
C ILE A 196 -1.40 -2.68 7.07
N LEU A 197 -2.18 -2.64 8.14
CA LEU A 197 -1.98 -1.70 9.26
C LEU A 197 -0.71 -2.03 10.06
N THR A 198 -0.41 -3.31 10.31
CA THR A 198 0.86 -3.71 10.94
C THR A 198 2.05 -3.29 10.08
N ARG A 199 1.98 -3.49 8.76
CA ARG A 199 3.03 -3.04 7.84
C ARG A 199 3.17 -1.51 7.82
N ALA A 200 2.05 -0.78 7.90
CA ALA A 200 2.06 0.68 8.02
C ALA A 200 2.81 1.11 9.29
N GLY A 201 2.43 0.53 10.43
CA GLY A 201 3.03 0.84 11.73
C GLY A 201 4.53 0.57 11.80
N LEU A 202 4.98 -0.55 11.21
CA LEU A 202 6.40 -0.90 11.12
C LEU A 202 7.20 0.00 10.17
N GLY A 203 6.54 0.68 9.23
CA GLY A 203 7.16 1.63 8.29
C GLY A 203 7.26 3.07 8.81
N LEU A 204 6.74 3.35 10.01
CA LEU A 204 6.74 4.70 10.57
C LEU A 204 8.12 5.10 11.12
N ASP A 205 8.55 6.32 10.80
CA ASP A 205 9.69 6.96 11.46
C ASP A 205 9.23 7.65 12.76
N ALA A 206 9.61 7.07 13.89
CA ALA A 206 9.26 7.59 15.22
C ALA A 206 9.79 9.02 15.48
N SER A 207 10.93 9.40 14.88
CA SER A 207 11.52 10.73 15.05
C SER A 207 10.71 11.79 14.29
N ALA A 208 10.35 11.52 13.03
CA ALA A 208 9.49 12.36 12.23
C ALA A 208 8.08 12.50 12.83
N LEU A 209 7.50 11.38 13.30
CA LEU A 209 6.17 11.39 13.93
C LEU A 209 6.15 12.22 15.22
N LYS A 210 7.19 12.14 16.06
CA LYS A 210 7.29 12.97 17.27
C LYS A 210 7.34 14.46 16.94
N LYS A 211 8.05 14.84 15.87
CA LYS A 211 8.14 16.22 15.38
C LYS A 211 6.79 16.72 14.86
N LEU A 212 6.01 15.86 14.20
CA LEU A 212 4.78 16.24 13.50
C LEU A 212 3.49 15.83 14.22
N LYS A 213 3.53 15.32 15.45
CA LYS A 213 2.37 14.80 16.19
C LYS A 213 1.16 15.74 16.22
N ALA A 214 1.39 17.05 16.40
CA ALA A 214 0.30 18.04 16.44
C ALA A 214 -0.30 18.32 15.05
N VAL A 215 0.48 18.18 13.99
CA VAL A 215 -0.02 18.24 12.61
C VAL A 215 -0.80 16.97 12.31
N CYS A 216 -0.28 15.81 12.72
CA CYS A 216 -0.90 14.50 12.52
C CYS A 216 -2.33 14.47 13.05
N VAL A 217 -2.53 14.87 14.31
CA VAL A 217 -3.87 14.89 14.93
C VAL A 217 -4.80 15.89 14.23
N ARG A 218 -4.31 17.06 13.83
CA ARG A 218 -5.14 18.05 13.10
C ARG A 218 -5.58 17.56 11.73
N VAL A 219 -4.68 16.90 11.00
CA VAL A 219 -4.96 16.34 9.66
C VAL A 219 -5.84 15.09 9.76
N ALA A 220 -5.78 14.33 10.87
CA ALA A 220 -6.68 13.20 11.10
C ALA A 220 -8.08 13.64 11.52
N VAL A 221 -8.19 14.57 12.48
CA VAL A 221 -9.49 14.93 13.08
C VAL A 221 -10.23 15.99 12.26
N GLY A 222 -9.52 17.01 11.77
CA GLY A 222 -10.13 18.17 11.11
C GLY A 222 -10.90 17.79 9.84
N PRO A 223 -10.22 17.25 8.82
CA PRO A 223 -10.85 16.78 7.59
C PRO A 223 -11.98 15.78 7.85
N CYS A 224 -11.74 14.72 8.62
CA CYS A 224 -12.73 13.69 8.95
C CYS A 224 -14.04 14.28 9.51
N THR A 225 -13.93 15.17 10.51
CA THR A 225 -15.10 15.77 11.15
C THR A 225 -15.85 16.72 10.23
N VAL A 226 -15.12 17.51 9.43
CA VAL A 226 -15.72 18.43 8.45
C VAL A 226 -16.41 17.66 7.32
N GLU A 227 -15.77 16.63 6.78
CA GLU A 227 -16.32 15.77 5.73
C GLU A 227 -17.57 15.03 6.23
N ALA A 228 -17.49 14.38 7.40
CA ALA A 228 -18.63 13.68 7.99
C ALA A 228 -19.80 14.62 8.27
N SER A 229 -19.54 15.82 8.80
CA SER A 229 -20.58 16.83 9.06
C SER A 229 -21.20 17.36 7.76
N THR A 230 -20.37 17.60 6.73
CA THR A 230 -20.83 18.08 5.43
C THR A 230 -21.73 17.04 4.77
N VAL A 231 -21.34 15.76 4.80
CA VAL A 231 -22.16 14.65 4.30
C VAL A 231 -23.46 14.50 5.11
N ALA A 232 -23.42 14.66 6.44
CA ALA A 232 -24.61 14.60 7.26
C ALA A 232 -25.62 15.71 6.90
N VAL A 233 -25.14 16.94 6.73
CA VAL A 233 -25.95 18.08 6.29
C VAL A 233 -26.51 17.83 4.88
N ALA A 234 -25.65 17.46 3.93
CA ALA A 234 -26.04 17.22 2.55
C ALA A 234 -27.07 16.09 2.43
N SER A 235 -26.87 14.98 3.14
CA SER A 235 -27.79 13.84 3.12
C SER A 235 -29.12 14.13 3.79
N HIS A 236 -29.14 14.96 4.83
CA HIS A 236 -30.39 15.43 5.44
C HIS A 236 -31.22 16.24 4.44
N PHE A 237 -30.60 17.21 3.75
CA PHE A 237 -31.32 18.10 2.83
C PHE A 237 -31.62 17.47 1.46
N LEU A 238 -30.74 16.60 0.94
CA LEU A 238 -30.89 16.03 -0.39
C LEU A 238 -31.73 14.74 -0.39
N MET A 239 -31.60 13.91 0.64
CA MET A 239 -32.25 12.60 0.73
C MET A 239 -33.34 12.54 1.82
N GLY A 240 -33.49 13.59 2.63
CA GLY A 240 -34.46 13.61 3.73
C GLY A 240 -34.10 12.68 4.89
N LEU A 241 -32.83 12.24 4.99
CA LEU A 241 -32.40 11.31 6.04
C LEU A 241 -32.37 12.00 7.41
N PRO A 242 -32.79 11.35 8.51
CA PRO A 242 -32.62 11.92 9.84
C PRO A 242 -31.14 12.16 10.17
N TRP A 243 -30.85 13.17 11.00
CA TRP A 243 -29.48 13.59 11.34
C TRP A 243 -28.56 12.44 11.74
N ILE A 244 -29.03 11.50 12.57
CA ILE A 244 -28.23 10.36 13.03
C ILE A 244 -27.81 9.48 11.85
N TRP A 245 -28.72 9.18 10.93
CA TRP A 245 -28.43 8.43 9.71
C TRP A 245 -27.49 9.20 8.76
N GLY A 246 -27.64 10.52 8.71
CA GLY A 246 -26.71 11.39 7.99
C GLY A 246 -25.29 11.32 8.54
N PHE A 247 -25.11 11.34 9.87
CA PHE A 247 -23.80 11.17 10.50
C PHE A 247 -23.24 9.75 10.33
N ILE A 248 -24.08 8.71 10.39
CA ILE A 248 -23.66 7.33 10.07
C ILE A 248 -23.08 7.28 8.65
N LEU A 249 -23.79 7.85 7.67
CA LEU A 249 -23.31 7.94 6.29
C LEU A 249 -22.04 8.79 6.18
N GLY A 250 -21.98 9.91 6.90
CA GLY A 250 -20.84 10.81 6.93
C GLY A 250 -19.55 10.15 7.41
N PHE A 251 -19.59 9.43 8.53
CA PHE A 251 -18.42 8.70 9.03
C PHE A 251 -18.01 7.54 8.14
N VAL A 252 -18.94 6.89 7.42
CA VAL A 252 -18.60 5.85 6.45
C VAL A 252 -17.92 6.43 5.21
N LEU A 253 -18.39 7.58 4.72
CA LEU A 253 -17.83 8.22 3.53
C LEU A 253 -16.54 9.00 3.80
N GLY A 254 -16.40 9.59 5.00
CA GLY A 254 -15.21 10.33 5.41
C GLY A 254 -14.04 9.45 5.87
N ALA A 255 -14.26 8.14 6.05
CA ALA A 255 -13.18 7.21 6.40
C ALA A 255 -12.19 7.06 5.25
N VAL A 256 -10.91 7.34 5.52
CA VAL A 256 -9.83 7.12 4.54
C VAL A 256 -9.56 5.63 4.37
N SER A 257 -9.08 5.19 3.20
CA SER A 257 -8.75 3.78 2.98
C SER A 257 -7.26 3.49 3.18
N PRO A 258 -6.84 2.83 4.28
CA PRO A 258 -5.43 2.51 4.52
C PRO A 258 -4.90 1.51 3.49
N ALA A 259 -5.78 0.65 2.95
CA ALA A 259 -5.42 -0.33 1.93
C ALA A 259 -4.87 0.30 0.64
N VAL A 260 -5.23 1.55 0.36
CA VAL A 260 -4.77 2.27 -0.84
C VAL A 260 -3.64 3.22 -0.50
N VAL A 261 -3.77 3.96 0.60
CA VAL A 261 -2.83 5.01 0.98
C VAL A 261 -1.53 4.41 1.52
N VAL A 262 -1.58 3.39 2.39
CA VAL A 262 -0.39 2.83 3.04
C VAL A 262 0.60 2.24 2.02
N PRO A 263 0.21 1.36 1.08
CA PRO A 263 1.17 0.80 0.14
C PRO A 263 1.82 1.87 -0.75
N SER A 264 1.04 2.89 -1.12
CA SER A 264 1.51 4.02 -1.94
C SER A 264 2.50 4.89 -1.17
N MET A 265 2.22 5.20 0.10
CA MET A 265 3.13 5.97 0.95
C MET A 265 4.42 5.22 1.27
N LEU A 266 4.35 3.92 1.53
CA LEU A 266 5.55 3.09 1.71
C LEU A 266 6.38 3.00 0.43
N HIS A 267 5.74 3.02 -0.73
CA HIS A 267 6.45 3.04 -2.01
C HIS A 267 7.18 4.37 -2.22
N LEU A 268 6.51 5.51 -2.00
CA LEU A 268 7.13 6.84 -2.06
C LEU A 268 8.27 7.02 -1.06
N GLN A 269 8.11 6.49 0.16
CA GLN A 269 9.14 6.52 1.19
C GLN A 269 10.39 5.73 0.75
N LYS A 270 10.21 4.57 0.10
CA LYS A 270 11.32 3.78 -0.47
C LYS A 270 12.04 4.51 -1.59
N GLU A 271 11.33 5.33 -2.36
CA GLU A 271 11.90 6.17 -3.42
C GLU A 271 12.50 7.49 -2.89
N GLY A 272 12.41 7.75 -1.59
CA GLY A 272 12.97 8.95 -0.95
C GLY A 272 12.09 10.21 -1.05
N TYR A 273 10.88 10.11 -1.62
CA TYR A 273 10.00 11.28 -1.76
C TYR A 273 9.37 11.71 -0.43
N GLY A 274 9.55 12.98 -0.07
CA GLY A 274 8.92 13.58 1.11
C GLY A 274 9.40 13.02 2.46
N VAL A 275 10.46 12.20 2.47
CA VAL A 275 10.99 11.54 3.66
C VAL A 275 11.61 12.54 4.63
N GLU A 276 12.38 13.51 4.14
CA GLU A 276 13.00 14.56 4.99
C GLU A 276 11.96 15.41 5.73
N GLN A 277 10.82 15.64 5.10
CA GLN A 277 9.70 16.38 5.69
C GLN A 277 8.76 15.49 6.49
N GLY A 278 8.97 14.16 6.49
CA GLY A 278 8.15 13.18 7.19
C GLY A 278 6.73 13.03 6.63
N VAL A 279 6.48 13.43 5.37
CA VAL A 279 5.12 13.43 4.78
C VAL A 279 4.52 12.03 4.68
N PRO A 280 5.22 10.99 4.16
CA PRO A 280 4.67 9.64 4.11
C PRO A 280 4.35 9.08 5.51
N THR A 281 5.23 9.32 6.49
CA THR A 281 5.03 8.90 7.88
C THR A 281 3.84 9.64 8.51
N LEU A 282 3.73 10.95 8.29
CA LEU A 282 2.62 11.76 8.75
C LEU A 282 1.29 11.25 8.20
N LEU A 283 1.21 10.99 6.89
CA LEU A 283 -0.04 10.57 6.26
C LEU A 283 -0.44 9.14 6.65
N MET A 284 0.52 8.21 6.76
CA MET A 284 0.24 6.85 7.26
C MET A 284 -0.28 6.87 8.71
N ALA A 285 0.32 7.69 9.57
CA ALA A 285 -0.14 7.82 10.96
C ALA A 285 -1.49 8.55 11.05
N ALA A 286 -1.66 9.65 10.30
CA ALA A 286 -2.90 10.43 10.30
C ALA A 286 -4.07 9.61 9.77
N GLY A 287 -3.90 8.87 8.67
CA GLY A 287 -4.93 7.97 8.13
C GLY A 287 -5.32 6.86 9.13
N SER A 288 -4.37 6.36 9.93
CA SER A 288 -4.72 5.37 10.98
C SER A 288 -5.54 5.99 12.12
N PHE A 289 -5.25 7.25 12.49
CA PHE A 289 -6.07 7.97 13.48
C PHE A 289 -7.43 8.36 12.93
N ASP A 290 -7.50 8.73 11.65
CA ASP A 290 -8.74 8.98 10.91
C ASP A 290 -9.65 7.74 10.95
N ASP A 291 -9.13 6.56 10.62
CA ASP A 291 -9.89 5.30 10.68
C ASP A 291 -10.45 5.02 12.08
N ILE A 292 -9.67 5.24 13.13
CA ILE A 292 -10.13 5.06 14.53
C ILE A 292 -11.27 6.02 14.83
N LEU A 293 -11.13 7.30 14.45
CA LEU A 293 -12.15 8.32 14.67
C LEU A 293 -13.42 8.00 13.90
N ALA A 294 -13.31 7.63 12.62
CA ALA A 294 -14.43 7.31 11.75
C ALA A 294 -15.18 6.06 12.22
N ILE A 295 -14.47 4.99 12.59
CA ILE A 295 -15.09 3.77 13.14
C ILE A 295 -15.79 4.09 14.47
N THR A 296 -15.15 4.84 15.36
CA THR A 296 -15.75 5.22 16.65
C THR A 296 -16.99 6.10 16.48
N GLY A 297 -16.93 7.07 15.56
CA GLY A 297 -18.06 7.92 15.21
C GLY A 297 -19.22 7.11 14.63
N PHE A 298 -18.92 6.22 13.67
CA PHE A 298 -19.91 5.31 13.09
C PHE A 298 -20.56 4.41 14.15
N THR A 299 -19.78 3.70 14.97
CA THR A 299 -20.31 2.79 15.99
C THR A 299 -21.11 3.53 17.06
N THR A 300 -20.68 4.74 17.43
CA THR A 300 -21.43 5.60 18.34
C THR A 300 -22.78 6.02 17.73
N CYS A 301 -22.80 6.51 16.49
CA CYS A 301 -24.04 6.93 15.83
C CYS A 301 -25.00 5.75 15.61
N VAL A 302 -24.50 4.57 15.22
CA VAL A 302 -25.30 3.34 15.13
C VAL A 302 -25.84 2.94 16.50
N GLY A 303 -25.00 3.01 17.55
CA GLY A 303 -25.42 2.77 18.92
C GLY A 303 -26.55 3.70 19.35
N VAL A 304 -26.47 4.99 19.02
CA VAL A 304 -27.54 5.96 19.30
C VAL A 304 -28.79 5.69 18.47
N ALA A 305 -28.66 5.28 17.20
CA ALA A 305 -29.80 5.00 16.32
C ALA A 305 -30.65 3.81 16.80
N PHE A 306 -30.02 2.79 17.38
CA PHE A 306 -30.68 1.54 17.79
C PHE A 306 -30.82 1.36 19.30
N ALA A 307 -30.29 2.27 20.12
CA ALA A 307 -30.37 2.12 21.57
C ALA A 307 -31.76 2.43 22.11
N THR A 308 -32.25 1.50 22.93
CA THR A 308 -33.38 1.67 23.86
C THR A 308 -32.94 2.16 25.26
N GLY A 309 -31.62 2.33 25.49
CA GLY A 309 -31.02 2.80 26.75
C GLY A 309 -30.44 4.22 26.70
N SER A 310 -29.66 4.63 27.72
CA SER A 310 -29.09 5.98 27.79
C SER A 310 -27.98 6.19 26.74
N THR A 311 -28.13 7.24 25.92
CA THR A 311 -27.17 7.68 24.88
C THR A 311 -25.73 7.76 25.41
N TRP A 312 -25.57 8.19 26.67
CA TRP A 312 -24.27 8.32 27.34
C TRP A 312 -23.49 7.00 27.44
N TYR A 313 -24.17 5.88 27.70
CA TYR A 313 -23.51 4.58 27.83
C TYR A 313 -22.88 4.13 26.51
N ASN A 314 -23.55 4.38 25.38
CA ASN A 314 -23.03 4.01 24.06
C ASN A 314 -21.81 4.84 23.66
N VAL A 315 -21.81 6.14 23.97
CA VAL A 315 -20.65 7.01 23.76
C VAL A 315 -19.47 6.54 24.60
N LEU A 316 -19.70 6.25 25.88
CA LEU A 316 -18.66 5.77 26.78
C LEU A 316 -18.09 4.42 26.33
N ARG A 317 -18.94 3.52 25.84
CA ARG A 317 -18.53 2.23 25.27
C ARG A 317 -17.60 2.42 24.07
N GLY A 318 -17.93 3.32 23.15
CA GLY A 318 -17.07 3.62 21.99
C GLY A 318 -15.68 4.10 22.41
N VAL A 319 -15.59 5.02 23.37
CA VAL A 319 -14.30 5.51 23.90
C VAL A 319 -13.52 4.39 24.62
N LEU A 320 -14.21 3.53 25.38
CA LEU A 320 -13.58 2.41 26.07
C LEU A 320 -13.02 1.35 25.11
N GLU A 321 -13.71 1.09 23.99
CA GLU A 321 -13.21 0.17 22.95
C GLU A 321 -11.89 0.68 22.34
N VAL A 322 -11.81 1.98 22.03
CA VAL A 322 -10.56 2.61 21.56
C VAL A 322 -9.46 2.56 22.61
N ALA A 323 -9.78 2.93 23.86
CA ALA A 323 -8.81 2.91 24.96
C ALA A 323 -8.26 1.49 25.22
N GLY A 324 -9.13 0.48 25.19
CA GLY A 324 -8.75 -0.93 25.31
C GLY A 324 -7.85 -1.39 24.17
N GLY A 325 -8.16 -0.99 22.93
CA GLY A 325 -7.32 -1.26 21.76
C GLY A 325 -5.93 -0.64 21.86
N ILE A 326 -5.82 0.61 22.31
CA ILE A 326 -4.54 1.29 22.54
C ILE A 326 -3.75 0.58 23.64
N ALA A 327 -4.39 0.26 24.78
CA ALA A 327 -3.73 -0.41 25.89
C ALA A 327 -3.16 -1.77 25.48
N LEU A 328 -3.97 -2.61 24.82
CA LEU A 328 -3.53 -3.91 24.33
C LEU A 328 -2.43 -3.78 23.26
N GLY A 329 -2.55 -2.81 22.36
CA GLY A 329 -1.54 -2.52 21.34
C GLY A 329 -0.20 -2.10 21.93
N VAL A 330 -0.20 -1.26 22.98
CA VAL A 330 1.02 -0.86 23.70
C VAL A 330 1.66 -2.05 24.42
N ILE A 331 0.85 -2.88 25.10
CA ILE A 331 1.33 -4.09 25.78
C ILE A 331 1.98 -5.04 24.78
N LEU A 332 1.32 -5.32 23.66
CA LEU A 332 1.83 -6.21 22.62
C LEU A 332 3.06 -5.62 21.92
N GLY A 333 3.08 -4.30 21.67
CA GLY A 333 4.23 -3.62 21.10
C GLY A 333 5.45 -3.66 22.01
N PHE A 334 5.24 -3.53 23.33
CA PHE A 334 6.31 -3.74 24.31
C PHE A 334 6.78 -5.19 24.30
N PHE A 335 5.86 -6.16 24.31
CA PHE A 335 6.21 -7.59 24.23
C PHE A 335 7.09 -7.92 23.02
N ILE A 336 6.73 -7.45 21.82
CA ILE A 336 7.51 -7.64 20.58
C ILE A 336 8.87 -6.92 20.62
N ARG A 337 9.00 -5.85 21.42
CA ARG A 337 10.29 -5.17 21.59
C ARG A 337 11.29 -5.99 22.42
N PHE A 338 10.80 -6.83 23.34
CA PHE A 338 11.66 -7.67 24.20
C PHE A 338 11.89 -9.07 23.63
N PHE A 339 10.96 -9.60 22.83
CA PHE A 339 11.05 -10.91 22.21
C PHE A 339 10.93 -10.77 20.69
N PRO A 340 11.88 -11.26 19.87
CA PRO A 340 13.05 -12.08 20.17
C PRO A 340 14.27 -11.28 20.68
N SER A 341 15.07 -11.88 21.58
CA SER A 341 16.35 -11.30 22.02
C SER A 341 17.31 -11.21 20.84
N LYS A 342 18.19 -10.20 20.82
CA LYS A 342 19.23 -10.05 19.79
C LYS A 342 20.18 -11.24 19.68
N ASP A 343 20.16 -12.12 20.68
CA ASP A 343 20.99 -13.32 20.78
C ASP A 343 20.37 -14.57 20.10
N GLN A 344 19.18 -14.45 19.49
CA GLN A 344 18.53 -15.50 18.70
C GLN A 344 18.49 -15.13 17.21
#